data_AF-A0A6B3ENE3-F1
#
_entry.id   AF-A0A6B3ENE3-F1
#
_cell.length_a   1.000
_cell.length_b   1.000
_cell.length_c   1.000
_cell.angle_alpha   90.00
_cell.angle_beta   90.00
_cell.angle_gamma   90.00
#
_symmetry.space_group_name_H-M   'P 1'
#
loop_
_entity.id
_entity.type
_entity.pdbx_description
1 polymer ?
#
loop_
_entity_poly.entity_id
_entity_poly.type
_entity_poly.pdbx_seq_one_letter_code
_entity_poly.pdbx_strand_id
1 'polypeptide(L)'
;LARAVTERAPGAPLLPPLRAEVHALVRHCTAEDAAPVWGMIDASPALRKYEESMRVRHAERLAAAITADPELSRTPTASRALAQFVLDAYALAREAADPEGAVDEVFGMIEAAWKVTASRDS
;
A
#
# COMPACT_ATOMS: atom_id res chain seq x y z
N LEU A 1 5.02 5.72 -0.15
CA LEU A 1 4.40 4.98 0.99
C LEU A 1 4.93 5.40 2.37
N ALA A 2 6.17 5.09 2.77
CA ALA A 2 6.62 5.40 4.15
C ALA A 2 6.61 6.91 4.48
N ARG A 3 6.86 7.78 3.49
CA ARG A 3 6.76 9.24 3.64
C ARG A 3 5.39 9.73 4.06
N ALA A 4 4.32 9.15 3.52
CA ALA A 4 2.95 9.50 3.91
C ALA A 4 2.64 9.25 5.40
N VAL A 5 3.41 8.37 6.04
CA VAL A 5 3.31 8.13 7.49
C VAL A 5 4.20 9.11 8.26
N THR A 6 5.45 9.31 7.82
CA THR A 6 6.41 10.16 8.54
C THR A 6 6.13 11.66 8.40
N GLU A 7 5.45 12.09 7.33
CA GLU A 7 5.09 13.49 7.06
C GLU A 7 3.64 13.80 7.46
N ARG A 8 2.95 12.86 8.13
CA ARG A 8 1.58 13.02 8.60
C ARG A 8 1.52 14.10 9.68
N ALA A 9 0.61 15.07 9.51
CA ALA A 9 0.32 16.03 10.57
C ALA A 9 -0.34 15.33 11.77
N PRO A 10 -0.08 15.78 13.02
CA PRO A 10 -0.71 15.23 14.21
C PRO A 10 -2.24 15.12 14.07
N GLY A 11 -2.81 13.95 14.36
CA GLY A 11 -4.25 13.69 14.27
C GLY A 11 -4.82 13.53 12.85
N ALA A 12 -4.02 13.64 11.79
CA ALA A 12 -4.49 13.44 10.42
C ALA A 12 -4.76 11.95 10.13
N PRO A 13 -5.74 11.59 9.29
CA PRO A 13 -6.02 10.18 8.99
C PRO A 13 -4.89 9.54 8.18
N LEU A 14 -4.49 8.31 8.54
CA LEU A 14 -3.39 7.57 7.89
C LEU A 14 -3.77 7.00 6.52
N LEU A 15 -4.99 6.48 6.37
CA LEU A 15 -5.40 5.72 5.18
C LEU A 15 -5.56 6.57 3.91
N PRO A 16 -6.14 7.78 3.93
CA PRO A 16 -6.28 8.61 2.73
C PRO A 16 -4.94 8.95 2.03
N PRO A 17 -3.87 9.40 2.72
CA PRO A 17 -2.60 9.64 2.04
C PRO A 17 -1.95 8.35 1.53
N LEU A 18 -2.13 7.21 2.21
CA LEU A 18 -1.67 5.92 1.68
C LEU A 18 -2.41 5.52 0.41
N ARG A 19 -3.73 5.74 0.33
CA ARG A 19 -4.54 5.49 -0.87
C ARG A 19 -4.05 6.34 -2.05
N ALA A 20 -3.82 7.63 -1.81
CA ALA A 20 -3.31 8.55 -2.84
C ALA A 20 -1.93 8.13 -3.37
N GLU A 21 -1.04 7.66 -2.48
CA GLU A 21 0.28 7.14 -2.86
C GLU A 21 0.17 5.86 -3.69
N VAL A 22 -0.70 4.92 -3.32
CA VAL A 22 -0.94 3.69 -4.12
C VAL A 22 -1.48 4.04 -5.50
N HIS A 23 -2.43 4.98 -5.57
CA HIS A 23 -2.93 5.52 -6.84
C HIS A 23 -1.82 6.11 -7.71
N ALA A 24 -0.92 6.90 -7.12
CA ALA A 24 0.21 7.45 -7.86
C ALA A 24 1.16 6.35 -8.39
N LEU A 25 1.41 5.31 -7.60
CA LEU A 25 2.20 4.16 -8.01
C LEU A 25 1.54 3.39 -9.17
N VAL A 26 0.23 3.12 -9.06
CA VAL A 26 -0.53 2.42 -10.11
C VAL A 26 -0.52 3.23 -11.41
N ARG A 27 -0.85 4.52 -11.36
CA ARG A 27 -0.82 5.40 -12.55
C ARG A 27 0.55 5.45 -13.22
N HIS A 28 1.63 5.48 -12.45
CA HIS A 28 2.98 5.48 -13.01
C HIS A 28 3.31 4.14 -13.70
N CYS A 29 2.70 3.04 -13.26
CA CYS A 29 2.89 1.73 -13.88
C CYS A 29 2.00 1.49 -15.10
N THR A 30 0.81 2.09 -15.12
CA THR A 30 -0.18 1.95 -16.21
C THR A 30 -0.07 3.04 -17.27
N ALA A 31 0.78 4.04 -17.08
CA ALA A 31 1.08 5.05 -18.08
C ALA A 31 1.64 4.41 -19.37
N GLU A 32 1.25 4.96 -20.53
CA GLU A 32 1.52 4.39 -21.86
C GLU A 32 3.02 4.18 -22.15
N ASP A 33 3.89 4.96 -21.49
CA ASP A 33 5.35 4.88 -21.58
C ASP A 33 5.96 3.73 -20.76
N ALA A 34 5.25 3.23 -19.74
CA ALA A 34 5.69 2.14 -18.88
C ALA A 34 5.23 0.76 -19.37
N ALA A 35 4.20 0.68 -20.22
CA ALA A 35 3.62 -0.59 -20.69
C ALA A 35 4.62 -1.58 -21.34
N PRO A 36 5.60 -1.16 -22.17
CA PRO A 36 6.59 -2.08 -22.75
C PRO A 36 7.56 -2.66 -21.70
N VAL A 37 7.91 -1.85 -20.69
CA VAL A 37 8.81 -2.24 -19.60
C VAL A 37 8.11 -3.26 -18.70
N TRP A 38 6.84 -3.02 -18.37
CA TRP A 38 6.05 -3.95 -17.57
C TRP A 38 5.79 -5.28 -18.28
N GLY A 39 5.51 -5.26 -19.59
CA GLY A 39 5.39 -6.49 -20.39
C GLY A 39 6.65 -7.37 -20.33
N MET A 40 7.84 -6.77 -20.29
CA MET A 40 9.10 -7.50 -20.14
C MET A 40 9.28 -8.06 -18.72
N ILE A 41 8.85 -7.33 -17.69
CA ILE A 41 8.88 -7.79 -16.30
C ILE A 41 7.92 -8.97 -16.10
N ASP A 42 6.71 -8.88 -16.65
CA ASP A 42 5.70 -9.93 -16.54
C ASP A 42 6.04 -11.20 -17.32
N ALA A 43 6.70 -11.06 -18.47
CA ALA A 43 7.20 -12.19 -19.25
C ALA A 43 8.41 -12.89 -18.59
N SER A 44 9.02 -12.30 -17.56
CA SER A 44 10.22 -12.82 -16.91
C SER A 44 9.99 -13.17 -15.43
N PRO A 45 9.95 -14.47 -15.08
CA PRO A 45 9.78 -14.91 -13.69
C PRO A 45 10.86 -14.36 -12.74
N ALA A 46 12.08 -14.12 -13.24
CA ALA A 46 13.17 -13.56 -12.43
C ALA A 46 12.95 -12.07 -12.13
N LEU A 47 12.47 -11.29 -13.11
CA LEU A 47 12.17 -9.87 -12.92
C LEU A 47 10.96 -9.68 -12.02
N ARG A 48 9.90 -10.49 -12.19
CA ARG A 48 8.73 -10.50 -11.30
C ARG A 48 9.12 -10.76 -9.85
N LYS A 49 9.94 -11.79 -9.58
CA LYS A 49 10.43 -12.07 -8.22
C LYS A 49 11.27 -10.94 -7.63
N TYR A 50 12.08 -10.28 -8.45
CA TYR A 50 12.87 -9.14 -8.01
C TYR A 50 12.00 -7.94 -7.63
N GLU A 51 10.99 -7.66 -8.44
CA GLU A 51 10.02 -6.59 -8.25
C GLU A 51 9.13 -6.85 -7.01
N GLU A 52 8.67 -8.08 -6.80
CA GLU A 52 8.05 -8.54 -5.55
C GLU A 52 8.97 -8.32 -4.33
N SER A 53 10.26 -8.68 -4.44
CA SER A 53 11.23 -8.52 -3.36
C SER A 53 11.49 -7.04 -3.03
N MET A 54 11.48 -6.16 -4.04
CA MET A 54 11.54 -4.71 -3.84
C MET A 54 10.30 -4.20 -3.10
N ARG A 55 9.11 -4.66 -3.49
CA ARG A 55 7.85 -4.31 -2.83
C ARG A 55 7.85 -4.74 -1.37
N VAL A 56 8.22 -5.98 -1.06
CA VAL A 56 8.27 -6.48 0.32
C VAL A 56 9.15 -5.61 1.22
N ARG A 57 10.35 -5.21 0.76
CA ARG A 57 11.21 -4.27 1.51
C ARG A 57 10.53 -2.91 1.74
N HIS A 58 9.70 -2.47 0.80
CA HIS A 58 8.93 -1.24 0.94
C HIS A 58 7.82 -1.37 1.99
N ALA A 59 7.14 -2.53 2.08
CA ALA A 59 6.19 -2.81 3.17
C ALA A 59 6.87 -2.87 4.53
N GLU A 60 8.04 -3.48 4.64
CA GLU A 60 8.76 -3.55 5.91
C GLU A 60 9.09 -2.14 6.44
N ARG A 61 9.51 -1.25 5.55
CA ARG A 61 9.74 0.16 5.89
C ARG A 61 8.44 0.87 6.30
N LEU A 62 7.34 0.61 5.60
CA LEU A 62 6.03 1.17 5.93
C LEU A 62 5.54 0.67 7.30
N ALA A 63 5.64 -0.63 7.57
CA ALA A 63 5.27 -1.23 8.85
C ALA A 63 6.10 -0.67 10.01
N ALA A 64 7.40 -0.46 9.80
CA ALA A 64 8.28 0.18 10.78
C ALA A 64 7.84 1.63 11.06
N ALA A 65 7.51 2.41 10.02
CA ALA A 65 7.03 3.77 10.17
C ALA A 65 5.68 3.84 10.93
N ILE A 66 4.75 2.94 10.63
CA ILE A 66 3.44 2.85 11.33
C ILE A 66 3.65 2.48 12.81
N THR A 67 4.56 1.56 13.10
CA THR A 67 4.85 1.12 14.49
C THR A 67 5.57 2.21 15.29
N ALA A 68 6.39 3.02 14.64
CA ALA A 68 7.12 4.12 15.27
C ALA A 68 6.24 5.36 15.54
N ASP A 69 5.06 5.44 14.95
CA ASP A 69 4.12 6.56 15.14
C ASP A 69 3.36 6.40 16.48
N PRO A 70 3.63 7.28 17.47
CA PRO A 70 3.04 7.16 18.80
C PRO A 70 1.54 7.46 18.82
N GLU A 71 1.00 8.18 17.84
CA GLU A 71 -0.43 8.48 17.76
C GLU A 71 -1.23 7.29 17.23
N LEU A 72 -0.59 6.40 16.47
CA LEU A 72 -1.27 5.25 15.90
C LEU A 72 -1.46 4.12 16.92
N SER A 73 -0.73 4.11 18.05
CA SER A 73 -0.89 3.18 19.18
C SER A 73 -1.31 1.76 18.75
N ARG A 74 -0.56 1.16 17.84
CA ARG A 74 -0.89 -0.16 17.28
C ARG A 74 0.11 -1.23 17.71
N THR A 75 -0.38 -2.46 17.76
CA THR A 75 0.50 -3.63 17.92
C THR A 75 1.37 -3.80 16.67
N PRO A 76 2.61 -4.32 16.81
CA PRO A 76 3.48 -4.61 15.66
C PRO A 76 2.80 -5.50 14.59
N THR A 77 1.95 -6.43 15.03
CA THR A 77 1.17 -7.30 14.13
C THR A 77 0.19 -6.52 13.28
N ALA A 78 -0.56 -5.57 13.86
CA ALA A 78 -1.51 -4.74 13.12
C ALA A 78 -0.79 -3.83 12.10
N SER A 79 0.34 -3.23 12.49
CA SER A 79 1.16 -2.41 11.60
C SER A 79 1.69 -3.20 10.40
N ARG A 80 2.16 -4.44 10.63
CA ARG A 80 2.65 -5.33 9.58
C ARG A 80 1.51 -5.79 8.65
N ALA A 81 0.36 -6.14 9.21
CA ALA A 81 -0.80 -6.55 8.42
C ALA A 81 -1.29 -5.42 7.52
N LEU A 82 -1.40 -4.19 8.03
CA LEU A 82 -1.78 -3.03 7.22
C LEU A 82 -0.78 -2.79 6.07
N ALA A 83 0.52 -2.84 6.35
CA ALA A 83 1.53 -2.65 5.31
C ALA A 83 1.44 -3.72 4.21
N GLN A 84 1.12 -4.97 4.58
CA GLN A 84 0.90 -6.05 3.61
C GLN A 84 -0.34 -5.78 2.76
N PHE A 85 -1.48 -5.44 3.38
CA PHE A 85 -2.72 -5.16 2.64
C PHE A 85 -2.58 -3.98 1.66
N VAL A 86 -1.83 -2.94 2.04
CA VAL A 86 -1.55 -1.81 1.14
C VAL A 86 -0.75 -2.25 -0.09
N LEU A 87 0.20 -3.19 0.06
CA LEU A 87 0.92 -3.74 -1.09
C LEU A 87 0.07 -4.68 -1.93
N ASP A 88 -0.76 -5.50 -1.29
CA ASP A 88 -1.67 -6.41 -2.00
C ASP A 88 -2.68 -5.60 -2.83
N ALA A 89 -3.15 -4.45 -2.32
CA ALA A 89 -3.98 -3.51 -3.07
C ALA A 89 -3.29 -3.02 -4.35
N TYR A 90 -2.02 -2.64 -4.27
CA TYR A 90 -1.23 -2.25 -5.45
C TYR A 90 -1.07 -3.40 -6.44
N ALA A 91 -0.75 -4.60 -5.94
CA ALA A 91 -0.53 -5.77 -6.79
C ALA A 91 -1.81 -6.17 -7.56
N LEU A 92 -2.94 -6.22 -6.86
CA LEU A 92 -4.25 -6.52 -7.44
C LEU A 92 -4.67 -5.45 -8.45
N ALA A 93 -4.51 -4.17 -8.10
CA ALA A 93 -4.87 -3.07 -8.99
C ALA A 93 -4.08 -3.07 -10.30
N ARG A 94 -2.79 -3.41 -10.25
CA ARG A 94 -1.96 -3.45 -11.45
C ARG A 94 -2.44 -4.49 -12.48
N GLU A 95 -3.02 -5.60 -12.02
CA GLU A 95 -3.51 -6.67 -12.89
C GLU A 95 -4.98 -6.49 -13.28
N ALA A 96 -5.66 -5.49 -12.71
CA ALA A 96 -7.07 -5.23 -12.96
C ALA A 96 -7.31 -4.49 -14.28
N ALA A 97 -8.47 -4.73 -14.90
CA ALA A 97 -8.92 -3.99 -16.07
C ALA A 97 -9.25 -2.52 -15.74
N ASP A 98 -9.65 -2.25 -14.49
CA ASP A 98 -9.80 -0.90 -13.91
C ASP A 98 -8.87 -0.77 -12.69
N PRO A 99 -7.62 -0.31 -12.91
CA PRO A 99 -6.63 -0.22 -11.84
C PRO A 99 -7.02 0.75 -10.72
N GLU A 100 -7.59 1.92 -11.05
CA GLU A 100 -7.97 2.89 -10.03
C GLU A 100 -9.19 2.41 -9.23
N GLY A 101 -10.19 1.83 -9.88
CA GLY A 101 -11.34 1.22 -9.22
C GLY A 101 -10.94 0.09 -8.26
N ALA A 102 -9.98 -0.76 -8.66
CA ALA A 102 -9.48 -1.84 -7.81
C ALA A 102 -8.74 -1.32 -6.55
N VAL A 103 -7.95 -0.24 -6.66
CA VAL A 103 -7.35 0.41 -5.48
C VAL A 103 -8.45 0.87 -4.52
N ASP A 104 -9.47 1.52 -5.05
CA ASP A 104 -10.56 2.09 -4.26
C ASP A 104 -11.37 1.03 -3.52
N GLU A 105 -11.67 -0.07 -4.19
CA GLU A 105 -12.37 -1.21 -3.61
C GLU A 105 -11.58 -1.82 -2.44
N VAL A 106 -10.29 -2.13 -2.66
CA VAL A 106 -9.45 -2.74 -1.62
C VAL A 106 -9.24 -1.78 -0.45
N PHE A 107 -9.02 -0.48 -0.69
CA PHE A 107 -8.89 0.50 0.38
C PHE A 107 -10.18 0.67 1.18
N GLY A 108 -11.35 0.51 0.55
CA GLY A 108 -12.62 0.47 1.27
C GLY A 108 -12.68 -0.68 2.29
N MET A 109 -12.21 -1.86 1.91
CA MET A 109 -12.11 -3.01 2.84
C MET A 109 -11.09 -2.77 3.96
N ILE A 110 -9.92 -2.22 3.63
CA ILE A 110 -8.88 -1.87 4.61
C ILE A 110 -9.40 -0.85 5.62
N GLU A 111 -10.10 0.19 5.15
CA GLU A 111 -10.65 1.23 6.02
C GLU A 111 -11.73 0.69 6.97
N ALA A 112 -12.60 -0.19 6.48
CA ALA A 112 -13.58 -0.87 7.31
C ALA A 112 -12.91 -1.70 8.41
N ALA A 113 -11.91 -2.51 8.07
CA ALA A 113 -11.14 -3.29 9.03
C ALA A 113 -10.42 -2.40 10.06
N TRP A 114 -9.86 -1.28 9.61
CA TRP A 114 -9.14 -0.32 10.44
C TRP A 114 -10.04 0.40 11.46
N LYS A 115 -11.27 0.75 11.06
CA LYS A 115 -12.27 1.36 11.96
C LYS A 115 -12.67 0.38 13.07
N VAL A 116 -12.84 -0.90 12.74
CA VAL A 116 -13.22 -1.95 13.71
C VAL A 116 -12.14 -2.21 14.77
N THR A 117 -10.86 -2.09 14.40
CA THR A 117 -9.75 -2.27 15.36
C THR A 117 -9.46 -1.01 16.17
N ALA A 118 -9.85 0.19 15.70
CA ALA A 118 -9.75 1.43 16.47
C ALA A 118 -10.78 1.48 17.62
N SER A 119 -11.98 0.94 17.41
CA SER A 119 -13.08 0.99 18.37
C SER A 119 -13.03 -0.07 19.47
N ARG A 120 -12.10 -1.04 19.40
CA ARG A 120 -11.92 -2.09 20.43
C ARG A 120 -11.04 -1.68 21.61
N ASP A 121 -10.39 -0.51 21.54
CA ASP A 121 -9.52 0.05 22.59
C ASP A 121 -10.18 1.26 23.31
N SER A 122 -11.51 1.44 23.22
CA SER A 122 -12.27 2.49 23.92
C SER A 122 -13.19 1.95 25.00
#